data_AF-A0A2G5GRQ6-F1
#
_entry.id   AF-A0A2G5GRQ6-F1
#
_cell.length_a   1.000
_cell.length_b   1.000
_cell.length_c   1.000
_cell.angle_alpha   90.00
_cell.angle_beta   90.00
_cell.angle_gamma   90.00
#
_symmetry.space_group_name_H-M   'P 1'
#
loop_
_entity.id
_entity.type
_entity.pdbx_description
1 polymer ?
#
loop_
_entity_poly.entity_id
_entity_poly.type
_entity_poly.pdbx_seq_one_letter_code
_entity_poly.pdbx_strand_id
1 'polypeptide(L)'
;MAASSAYLTDQTKRFLKAVGSSVPKDKVIEITEFAKSADVLDFYKEKPHTPFWYMRLKKEGQEDAPHVGSIADAWVEDEENIQRAAEHVQRPLKPAHRSLVRAFGIYQFKARKDGWMWADPSTDSDPQTLVCVALDNLGLENGFFMDLDSGQDVCIDGNDKILVPPTGGGLAILFWVDI
;
A
#
# COMPACT_ATOMS: atom_id res chain seq x y z
N MET A 1 23.57 -10.60 -1.91
CA MET A 1 23.44 -9.25 -1.32
C MET A 1 23.74 -8.12 -2.33
N ALA A 2 24.73 -8.22 -3.22
CA ALA A 2 24.99 -7.15 -4.21
C ALA A 2 23.87 -6.99 -5.26
N ALA A 3 23.32 -8.11 -5.79
CA ALA A 3 22.24 -8.06 -6.78
C ALA A 3 20.96 -7.41 -6.23
N SER A 4 20.57 -7.72 -5.00
CA SER A 4 19.37 -7.12 -4.35
C SER A 4 19.49 -5.61 -4.16
N SER A 5 20.70 -5.07 -3.96
CA SER A 5 20.92 -3.63 -3.78
C SER A 5 20.73 -2.83 -5.08
N ALA A 6 21.18 -3.37 -6.23
CA ALA A 6 20.99 -2.72 -7.52
C ALA A 6 19.51 -2.70 -7.92
N TYR A 7 18.82 -3.84 -7.79
CA TYR A 7 17.37 -3.92 -8.07
C TYR A 7 16.56 -2.97 -7.20
N LEU A 8 16.88 -2.90 -5.90
CA LEU A 8 16.19 -2.00 -4.99
C LEU A 8 16.40 -0.53 -5.40
N THR A 9 17.63 -0.16 -5.77
CA THR A 9 17.93 1.20 -6.23
C THR A 9 17.12 1.58 -7.46
N ASP A 10 17.04 0.69 -8.45
CA ASP A 10 16.29 0.94 -9.68
C ASP A 10 14.78 0.95 -9.42
N GLN A 11 14.29 0.04 -8.58
CA GLN A 11 12.89 0.00 -8.14
C GLN A 11 12.49 1.31 -7.43
N THR A 12 13.26 1.76 -6.45
CA THR A 12 13.00 3.02 -5.74
C THR A 12 12.98 4.20 -6.70
N LYS A 13 13.96 4.32 -7.60
CA LYS A 13 13.99 5.39 -8.61
C LYS A 13 12.74 5.40 -9.50
N ARG A 14 12.22 4.22 -9.86
CA ARG A 14 11.01 4.08 -10.66
C ARG A 14 9.78 4.61 -9.93
N PHE A 15 9.63 4.26 -8.64
CA PHE A 15 8.46 4.62 -7.84
C PHE A 15 8.50 6.02 -7.23
N LEU A 16 9.68 6.65 -7.10
CA LEU A 16 9.79 8.02 -6.57
C LEU A 16 8.92 9.04 -7.32
N LYS A 17 8.69 8.85 -8.63
CA LYS A 17 7.82 9.72 -9.43
C LYS A 17 6.32 9.51 -9.17
N ALA A 18 5.97 8.39 -8.56
CA ALA A 18 4.61 8.01 -8.21
C ALA A 18 4.21 8.43 -6.80
N VAL A 19 5.13 9.06 -6.06
CA VAL A 19 4.91 9.51 -4.68
C VAL A 19 4.09 10.79 -4.67
N GLY A 20 3.08 10.82 -3.80
CA GLY A 20 2.26 11.98 -3.50
C GLY A 20 2.16 12.26 -2.01
N SER A 21 1.38 13.30 -1.69
CA SER A 21 0.99 13.66 -0.33
C SER A 21 -0.52 13.74 -0.30
N SER A 22 -1.17 12.72 0.25
CA SER A 22 -2.62 12.55 0.07
C SER A 22 -3.44 12.64 1.35
N VAL A 23 -2.80 12.55 2.53
CA VAL A 23 -3.53 12.47 3.79
C VAL A 23 -3.04 13.52 4.80
N PRO A 24 -3.95 14.36 5.33
CA PRO A 24 -3.65 15.26 6.44
C PRO A 24 -3.09 14.54 7.67
N LYS A 25 -2.10 15.14 8.33
CA LYS A 25 -1.37 14.52 9.46
C LYS A 25 -2.28 14.10 10.62
N ASP A 26 -3.32 14.87 10.91
CA ASP A 26 -4.30 14.56 11.95
C ASP A 26 -5.07 13.26 11.65
N LYS A 27 -5.43 13.05 10.38
CA LYS A 27 -6.06 11.80 9.92
C LYS A 27 -5.11 10.62 9.97
N VAL A 28 -3.84 10.83 9.65
CA VAL A 28 -2.82 9.79 9.80
C VAL A 28 -2.70 9.35 11.26
N ILE A 29 -2.62 10.29 12.21
CA ILE A 29 -2.52 9.98 13.64
C ILE A 29 -3.74 9.16 14.11
N GLU A 30 -4.96 9.62 13.81
CA GLU A 30 -6.21 8.95 14.17
C GLU A 30 -6.25 7.49 13.69
N ILE A 31 -5.88 7.25 12.43
CA ILE A 31 -5.91 5.91 11.83
C ILE A 31 -4.78 5.04 12.36
N THR A 32 -3.60 5.62 12.61
CA THR A 32 -2.47 4.89 13.20
C THR A 32 -2.79 4.40 14.62
N GLU A 33 -3.45 5.22 15.44
CA GLU A 33 -3.90 4.81 16.77
C GLU A 33 -4.93 3.67 16.69
N PHE A 34 -5.87 3.76 15.75
CA PHE A 34 -6.80 2.67 15.47
C PHE A 34 -6.03 1.38 15.11
N ALA A 35 -5.11 1.46 14.14
CA ALA A 35 -4.36 0.33 13.60
C ALA A 35 -3.52 -0.39 14.67
N LYS A 36 -2.90 0.35 15.59
CA LYS A 36 -2.12 -0.20 16.70
C LYS A 36 -2.95 -1.03 17.68
N SER A 37 -4.25 -0.81 17.74
CA SER A 37 -5.19 -1.53 18.60
C SER A 37 -6.00 -2.60 17.86
N ALA A 38 -5.77 -2.78 16.55
CA ALA A 38 -6.50 -3.72 15.71
C ALA A 38 -5.81 -5.09 15.69
N ASP A 39 -6.61 -6.13 15.42
CA ASP A 39 -6.13 -7.49 15.28
C ASP A 39 -5.86 -7.83 13.81
N VAL A 40 -4.95 -8.77 13.57
CA VAL A 40 -4.78 -9.36 12.24
C VAL A 40 -6.03 -10.18 11.90
N LEU A 41 -6.59 -9.96 10.70
CA LEU A 41 -7.74 -10.69 10.21
C LEU A 41 -7.46 -12.21 10.14
N ASP A 42 -8.38 -13.03 10.64
CA ASP A 42 -8.18 -14.47 10.85
C ASP A 42 -7.78 -15.23 9.57
N PHE A 43 -8.24 -14.79 8.40
CA PHE A 43 -7.80 -15.32 7.11
C PHE A 43 -6.28 -15.43 6.97
N TYR A 44 -5.53 -14.43 7.46
CA TYR A 44 -4.07 -14.43 7.40
C TYR A 44 -3.44 -15.37 8.44
N LYS A 45 -4.14 -15.62 9.55
CA LYS A 45 -3.72 -16.58 10.59
C LYS A 45 -3.92 -18.03 10.11
N GLU A 46 -5.03 -18.29 9.42
CA GLU A 46 -5.37 -19.62 8.88
C GLU A 46 -4.50 -20.03 7.68
N LYS A 47 -3.89 -19.06 7.00
CA LYS A 47 -3.08 -19.30 5.79
C LYS A 47 -1.62 -18.82 5.94
N PRO A 48 -0.87 -19.32 6.93
CA PRO A 48 0.44 -18.77 7.30
C PRO A 48 1.50 -18.88 6.19
N HIS A 49 1.34 -19.89 5.32
CA HIS A 49 2.25 -20.18 4.21
C HIS A 49 1.94 -19.41 2.93
N THR A 50 0.82 -18.67 2.87
CA THR A 50 0.54 -17.83 1.70
C THR A 50 1.56 -16.69 1.67
N PRO A 51 2.20 -16.43 0.53
CA PRO A 51 3.30 -15.46 0.43
C PRO A 51 2.81 -14.01 0.42
N PHE A 52 1.78 -13.67 1.19
CA PHE A 52 1.40 -12.28 1.41
C PHE A 52 2.54 -11.55 2.11
N TRP A 53 2.86 -10.37 1.60
CA TRP A 53 3.86 -9.46 2.18
C TRP A 53 3.24 -8.46 3.17
N TYR A 54 1.92 -8.42 3.26
CA TYR A 54 1.14 -7.65 4.21
C TYR A 54 0.05 -8.51 4.87
N MET A 55 -0.55 -7.99 5.93
CA MET A 55 -1.67 -8.59 6.65
C MET A 55 -2.74 -7.53 6.90
N ARG A 56 -4.00 -7.82 6.56
CA ARG A 56 -5.11 -6.90 6.83
C ARG A 56 -5.39 -6.85 8.33
N LEU A 57 -5.58 -5.66 8.85
CA LEU A 57 -6.01 -5.41 10.22
C LEU A 57 -7.52 -5.20 10.27
N LYS A 58 -8.16 -5.67 11.34
CA LYS A 58 -9.57 -5.49 11.65
C LYS A 58 -9.74 -5.26 13.14
N LYS A 59 -10.70 -4.40 13.52
CA LYS A 59 -11.14 -4.26 14.91
C LYS A 59 -12.58 -4.77 15.02
N GLU A 60 -12.88 -5.46 16.10
CA GLU A 60 -14.23 -5.99 16.32
C GLU A 60 -15.28 -4.86 16.29
N GLY A 61 -16.37 -5.06 15.53
CA GLY A 61 -17.40 -4.04 15.33
C GLY A 61 -17.05 -2.91 14.34
N GLN A 62 -15.86 -2.91 13.75
CA GLN A 62 -15.43 -1.93 12.72
C GLN A 62 -14.84 -2.67 11.52
N GLU A 63 -15.71 -3.13 10.63
CA GLU A 63 -15.31 -3.93 9.47
C GLU A 63 -14.47 -3.15 8.45
N ASP A 64 -14.74 -1.85 8.36
CA ASP A 64 -13.97 -0.88 7.62
C ASP A 64 -13.86 0.34 8.53
N ALA A 65 -12.65 0.71 8.96
CA ALA A 65 -12.48 1.97 9.68
C ALA A 65 -13.03 3.07 8.77
N PRO A 66 -14.14 3.76 9.12
CA PRO A 66 -14.87 4.63 8.19
C PRO A 66 -13.98 5.72 7.58
N HIS A 67 -12.91 6.09 8.30
CA HIS A 67 -11.88 7.03 7.89
C HIS A 67 -11.03 6.56 6.70
N VAL A 68 -10.84 5.25 6.53
CA VAL A 68 -10.07 4.69 5.42
C VAL A 68 -10.84 4.83 4.10
N GLY A 69 -12.15 4.57 4.14
CA GLY A 69 -13.03 4.81 3.00
C GLY A 69 -12.92 6.25 2.53
N SER A 70 -13.09 7.22 3.44
CA SER A 70 -13.00 8.65 3.08
C SER A 70 -11.65 9.06 2.51
N ILE A 71 -10.54 8.42 2.90
CA ILE A 71 -9.22 8.68 2.31
C ILE A 71 -9.16 8.16 0.88
N ALA A 72 -9.61 6.93 0.64
CA ALA A 72 -9.65 6.38 -0.70
C ALA A 72 -10.54 7.22 -1.63
N ASP A 73 -11.67 7.73 -1.12
CA ASP A 73 -12.63 8.58 -1.84
C ASP A 73 -11.97 9.89 -2.24
N ALA A 74 -11.44 10.61 -1.26
CA ALA A 74 -10.75 11.88 -1.49
C ALA A 74 -9.58 11.72 -2.46
N TRP A 75 -8.84 10.60 -2.37
CA TRP A 75 -7.73 10.34 -3.26
C TRP A 75 -8.18 10.17 -4.72
N VAL A 76 -9.25 9.41 -5.00
CA VAL A 76 -9.74 9.19 -6.37
C VAL A 76 -10.59 10.34 -6.94
N GLU A 77 -11.04 11.26 -6.09
CA GLU A 77 -11.72 12.49 -6.48
C GLU A 77 -10.75 13.62 -6.87
N ASP A 78 -9.46 13.45 -6.55
CA ASP A 78 -8.39 14.36 -6.95
C ASP A 78 -7.83 13.99 -8.33
N GLU A 79 -8.07 14.85 -9.32
CA GLU A 79 -7.60 14.65 -10.71
C GLU A 79 -6.07 14.55 -10.81
N GLU A 80 -5.31 15.23 -9.95
CA GLU A 80 -3.84 15.18 -9.97
C GLU A 80 -3.33 13.80 -9.55
N ASN A 81 -3.99 13.16 -8.58
CA ASN A 81 -3.67 11.81 -8.15
C ASN A 81 -3.98 10.78 -9.25
N ILE A 82 -5.14 10.91 -9.90
CA ILE A 82 -5.51 10.04 -11.02
C ILE A 82 -4.55 10.20 -12.19
N GLN A 83 -4.17 11.43 -12.53
CA GLN A 83 -3.17 11.71 -13.55
C GLN A 83 -1.81 11.09 -13.20
N ARG A 84 -1.30 11.33 -11.98
CA ARG A 84 -0.01 10.79 -11.51
C ARG A 84 0.01 9.27 -11.62
N ALA A 85 -1.05 8.62 -11.18
CA ALA A 85 -1.14 7.18 -11.20
C ALA A 85 -1.24 6.63 -12.63
N ALA A 86 -2.08 7.22 -13.49
CA ALA A 86 -2.22 6.81 -14.89
C ALA A 86 -0.90 6.93 -15.66
N GLU A 87 -0.17 8.03 -15.47
CA GLU A 87 1.16 8.23 -16.06
C GLU A 87 2.17 7.21 -15.56
N HIS A 88 2.18 6.93 -14.24
CA HIS A 88 3.11 5.99 -13.65
C HIS A 88 2.92 4.56 -14.16
N VAL A 89 1.67 4.09 -14.19
CA VAL A 89 1.32 2.73 -14.63
C VAL A 89 1.09 2.63 -16.15
N GLN A 90 1.27 3.73 -16.88
CA GLN A 90 1.14 3.84 -18.33
C GLN A 90 -0.22 3.36 -18.88
N ARG A 91 -1.31 3.71 -18.19
CA ARG A 91 -2.68 3.35 -18.58
C ARG A 91 -3.47 4.59 -19.01
N PRO A 92 -4.56 4.42 -19.80
CA PRO A 92 -5.40 5.53 -20.20
C PRO A 92 -5.95 6.28 -18.98
N LEU A 93 -5.90 7.61 -19.03
CA LEU A 93 -6.50 8.44 -17.99
C LEU A 93 -8.02 8.20 -17.92
N LYS A 94 -8.52 7.90 -16.72
CA LYS A 94 -9.95 7.86 -16.42
C LYS A 94 -10.37 9.12 -15.66
N PRO A 95 -11.64 9.54 -15.76
CA PRO A 95 -12.16 10.64 -14.94
C PRO A 95 -12.13 10.27 -13.45
N ALA A 96 -11.78 11.25 -12.61
CA ALA A 96 -11.82 11.13 -11.15
C ALA A 96 -13.22 10.74 -10.66
N HIS A 97 -13.33 9.62 -9.93
CA HIS A 97 -14.61 9.10 -9.46
C HIS A 97 -14.46 8.01 -8.39
N ARG A 98 -15.35 7.98 -7.39
CA ARG A 98 -15.39 6.94 -6.33
C ARG A 98 -15.42 5.50 -6.86
N SER A 99 -16.08 5.27 -7.99
CA SER A 99 -16.20 3.92 -8.56
C SER A 99 -14.88 3.31 -9.02
N LEU A 100 -13.79 4.10 -9.06
CA LEU A 100 -12.46 3.58 -9.35
C LEU A 100 -11.93 2.71 -8.20
N VAL A 101 -12.35 2.94 -6.95
CA VAL A 101 -11.91 2.16 -5.79
C VAL A 101 -12.57 0.78 -5.79
N ARG A 102 -11.76 -0.28 -5.83
CA ARG A 102 -12.20 -1.67 -5.85
C ARG A 102 -12.20 -2.31 -4.46
N ALA A 103 -11.17 -2.00 -3.67
CA ALA A 103 -11.01 -2.50 -2.32
C ALA A 103 -10.13 -1.54 -1.53
N PHE A 104 -10.26 -1.54 -0.20
CA PHE A 104 -9.41 -0.76 0.68
C PHE A 104 -9.31 -1.43 2.06
N GLY A 105 -8.30 -1.04 2.84
CA GLY A 105 -8.14 -1.48 4.21
C GLY A 105 -6.85 -0.97 4.84
N ILE A 106 -6.69 -1.27 6.14
CA ILE A 106 -5.46 -1.01 6.88
C ILE A 106 -4.67 -2.31 6.92
N TYR A 107 -3.37 -2.19 6.70
CA TYR A 107 -2.47 -3.31 6.59
C TYR A 107 -1.21 -3.09 7.40
N GLN A 108 -0.64 -4.20 7.87
CA GLN A 108 0.69 -4.26 8.45
C GLN A 108 1.60 -5.11 7.57
N PHE A 109 2.82 -4.65 7.30
CA PHE A 109 3.80 -5.46 6.57
C PHE A 109 4.29 -6.65 7.39
N LYS A 110 4.32 -7.83 6.77
CA LYS A 110 4.61 -9.10 7.44
C LYS A 110 6.12 -9.34 7.50
N ALA A 111 6.68 -9.42 8.71
CA ALA A 111 8.06 -9.85 8.90
C ALA A 111 8.27 -11.31 8.45
N ARG A 112 9.44 -11.60 7.88
CA ARG A 112 9.77 -12.90 7.28
C ARG A 112 11.14 -13.41 7.71
N LYS A 113 11.24 -14.74 7.81
CA LYS A 113 12.51 -15.43 8.15
C LYS A 113 13.35 -15.78 6.93
N ASP A 114 12.74 -15.91 5.75
CA ASP A 114 13.39 -16.45 4.56
C ASP A 114 14.15 -15.41 3.72
N GLY A 115 14.31 -14.19 4.23
CA GLY A 115 14.99 -13.10 3.53
C GLY A 115 14.07 -12.30 2.59
N TRP A 116 14.70 -11.67 1.60
CA TRP A 116 14.03 -10.85 0.59
C TRP A 116 13.09 -11.69 -0.29
N MET A 117 12.01 -11.07 -0.76
CA MET A 117 11.00 -11.74 -1.58
C MET A 117 10.55 -10.84 -2.74
N TRP A 118 10.31 -11.46 -3.89
CA TRP A 118 9.50 -10.84 -4.94
C TRP A 118 8.02 -11.04 -4.62
N ALA A 119 7.29 -9.95 -4.47
CA ALA A 119 5.86 -9.95 -4.19
C ALA A 119 5.09 -9.34 -5.36
N ASP A 120 3.89 -9.88 -5.59
CA ASP A 120 2.92 -9.37 -6.55
C ASP A 120 1.92 -8.46 -5.78
N PRO A 121 1.77 -7.17 -6.17
CA PRO A 121 0.88 -6.22 -5.50
C PRO A 121 -0.61 -6.48 -5.72
N SER A 122 -1.00 -7.09 -6.84
CA SER A 122 -2.38 -7.51 -7.13
C SER A 122 -2.55 -9.01 -6.92
N THR A 123 -3.73 -9.39 -6.41
CA THR A 123 -4.18 -10.79 -6.35
C THR A 123 -5.19 -11.12 -7.44
N ASP A 124 -5.65 -10.13 -8.20
CA ASP A 124 -6.70 -10.26 -9.21
C ASP A 124 -6.12 -10.36 -10.62
N SER A 125 -6.89 -10.96 -11.53
CA SER A 125 -6.55 -11.09 -12.94
C SER A 125 -6.62 -9.77 -13.72
N ASP A 126 -7.41 -8.81 -13.23
CA ASP A 126 -7.57 -7.51 -13.87
C ASP A 126 -6.48 -6.54 -13.37
N PRO A 127 -5.81 -5.81 -14.28
CA PRO A 127 -4.73 -4.91 -13.92
C PRO A 127 -5.25 -3.73 -13.11
N GLN A 128 -4.97 -3.72 -11.81
CA GLN A 128 -5.30 -2.63 -10.89
C GLN A 128 -4.05 -1.82 -10.56
N THR A 129 -4.23 -0.62 -10.01
CA THR A 129 -3.15 0.14 -9.37
C THR A 129 -3.33 0.03 -7.87
N LEU A 130 -2.30 -0.44 -7.17
CA LEU A 130 -2.25 -0.39 -5.71
C LEU A 130 -1.79 1.01 -5.31
N VAL A 131 -2.56 1.68 -4.45
CA VAL A 131 -2.13 2.89 -3.76
C VAL A 131 -1.81 2.52 -2.33
N CYS A 132 -0.57 2.81 -1.92
CA CYS A 132 -0.09 2.58 -0.56
C CYS A 132 0.12 3.92 0.12
N VAL A 133 -0.69 4.22 1.15
CA VAL A 133 -0.54 5.42 1.98
C VAL A 133 0.13 5.05 3.29
N ALA A 134 1.23 5.73 3.59
CA ALA A 134 2.03 5.54 4.79
C ALA A 134 1.32 6.06 6.04
N LEU A 135 1.09 5.19 7.03
CA LEU A 135 0.53 5.58 8.34
C LEU A 135 1.64 5.91 9.36
N ASP A 136 2.80 5.29 9.21
CA ASP A 136 4.07 5.65 9.83
C ASP A 136 5.11 5.98 8.74
N ASN A 137 6.34 6.35 9.12
CA ASN A 137 7.41 6.41 8.14
C ASN A 137 7.72 4.98 7.70
N LEU A 138 7.57 4.70 6.41
CA LEU A 138 7.83 3.39 5.83
C LEU A 138 9.24 3.33 5.25
N GLY A 139 9.84 2.14 5.32
CA GLY A 139 11.19 1.91 4.84
C GLY A 139 11.59 0.44 4.93
N LEU A 140 12.86 0.18 4.62
CA LEU A 140 13.43 -1.17 4.65
C LEU A 140 13.46 -1.78 6.05
N GLU A 141 13.36 -0.97 7.09
CA GLU A 141 13.36 -1.38 8.49
C GLU A 141 12.02 -1.94 8.97
N ASN A 142 10.92 -1.62 8.28
CA ASN A 142 9.57 -2.01 8.70
C ASN A 142 8.74 -2.72 7.61
N GLY A 143 9.41 -3.26 6.60
CA GLY A 143 8.81 -4.18 5.63
C GLY A 143 8.45 -3.57 4.29
N PHE A 144 8.68 -2.26 4.10
CA PHE A 144 8.44 -1.58 2.85
C PHE A 144 9.72 -1.48 2.01
N PHE A 145 9.59 -1.32 0.69
CA PHE A 145 10.72 -1.43 -0.23
C PHE A 145 11.41 -0.08 -0.55
N MET A 146 10.86 1.02 -0.08
CA MET A 146 11.42 2.36 -0.26
C MET A 146 11.05 3.25 0.92
N ASP A 147 11.73 4.38 1.06
CA ASP A 147 11.38 5.35 2.09
C ASP A 147 10.12 6.12 1.67
N LEU A 148 9.15 6.22 2.57
CA LEU A 148 7.91 6.98 2.38
C LEU A 148 7.53 7.63 3.71
N ASP A 149 7.45 8.95 3.75
CA ASP A 149 7.10 9.68 4.97
C ASP A 149 5.62 9.45 5.34
N SER A 150 5.33 9.47 6.64
CA SER A 150 3.96 9.39 7.14
C SER A 150 3.02 10.42 6.47
N GLY A 151 1.91 9.94 5.91
CA GLY A 151 0.93 10.71 5.15
C GLY A 151 1.20 10.82 3.64
N GLN A 152 2.37 10.38 3.17
CA GLN A 152 2.63 10.22 1.75
C GLN A 152 2.00 8.94 1.21
N ASP A 153 1.80 8.92 -0.10
CA ASP A 153 1.32 7.75 -0.82
C ASP A 153 2.21 7.42 -2.01
N VAL A 154 2.16 6.17 -2.47
CA VAL A 154 2.82 5.75 -3.71
C VAL A 154 1.90 4.86 -4.52
N CYS A 155 1.86 5.10 -5.84
CA CYS A 155 1.14 4.26 -6.79
C CYS A 155 2.04 3.12 -7.27
N ILE A 156 1.52 1.90 -7.29
CA ILE A 156 2.23 0.70 -7.70
C ILE A 156 1.36 -0.03 -8.73
N ASP A 157 1.92 -0.38 -9.88
CA ASP A 157 1.22 -1.22 -10.85
C ASP A 157 0.95 -2.60 -10.24
N GLY A 158 -0.30 -3.07 -10.28
CA GLY A 158 -0.68 -4.40 -9.82
C GLY A 158 0.03 -5.55 -10.55
N ASN A 159 0.53 -5.31 -11.76
CA ASN A 159 1.31 -6.27 -12.55
C ASN A 159 2.83 -6.21 -12.29
N ASP A 160 3.31 -5.19 -11.57
CA ASP A 160 4.72 -5.09 -11.25
C ASP A 160 5.12 -6.14 -10.23
N LYS A 161 6.39 -6.56 -10.26
CA LYS A 161 6.99 -7.30 -9.15
C LYS A 161 7.78 -6.35 -8.28
N ILE A 162 7.54 -6.38 -6.98
CA ILE A 162 8.29 -5.59 -6.00
C ILE A 162 9.17 -6.49 -5.16
N LEU A 163 10.42 -6.08 -4.97
CA LEU A 163 11.34 -6.73 -4.05
C LEU A 163 11.13 -6.15 -2.65
N VAL A 164 10.62 -6.94 -1.72
CA VAL A 164 10.33 -6.53 -0.34
C VAL A 164 11.36 -7.10 0.65
N PRO A 165 11.72 -6.35 1.70
CA PRO A 165 12.70 -6.78 2.69
C PRO A 165 12.13 -7.85 3.64
N PRO A 166 12.98 -8.56 4.41
CA PRO A 166 12.54 -9.52 5.41
C PRO A 166 11.93 -8.89 6.67
N THR A 167 12.04 -7.57 6.85
CA THR A 167 11.50 -6.84 7.99
C THR A 167 9.98 -6.68 7.88
N GLY A 168 9.35 -6.09 8.89
CA GLY A 168 7.90 -5.90 8.93
C GLY A 168 7.49 -4.98 10.07
N GLY A 169 6.18 -4.79 10.22
CA GLY A 169 5.58 -3.99 11.28
C GLY A 169 5.09 -2.61 10.84
N GLY A 170 5.56 -2.11 9.69
CA GLY A 170 5.10 -0.84 9.11
C GLY A 170 3.62 -0.89 8.78
N LEU A 171 2.95 0.25 8.92
CA LEU A 171 1.51 0.38 8.80
C LEU A 171 1.16 1.23 7.58
N ALA A 172 0.19 0.74 6.81
CA ALA A 172 -0.27 1.45 5.63
C ALA A 172 -1.78 1.31 5.46
N ILE A 173 -2.37 2.28 4.79
CA ILE A 173 -3.63 2.06 4.09
C ILE A 173 -3.27 1.54 2.70
N LEU A 174 -3.86 0.42 2.30
CA LEU A 174 -3.78 -0.07 0.93
C LEU A 174 -5.16 0.00 0.31
N PHE A 175 -5.26 0.57 -0.87
CA PHE A 175 -6.47 0.50 -1.69
C PHE A 175 -6.12 0.29 -3.15
N TRP A 176 -7.01 -0.42 -3.84
CA TRP A 176 -6.84 -0.78 -5.24
C TRP A 176 -7.77 0.06 -6.08
N VAL A 177 -7.22 0.69 -7.10
CA VAL A 177 -7.94 1.55 -8.03
C VAL A 177 -7.86 1.00 -9.45
N ASP A 178 -8.96 1.08 -10.17
CA ASP A 178 -9.05 0.71 -11.57
C ASP A 178 -8.81 1.93 -12.45
N ILE A 179 -7.54 2.29 -12.65
CA ILE A 179 -7.07 3.34 -13.55
C ILE A 179 -6.75 2.73 -14.90
#